data_AF-A0A2S9BNA0-F1
#
_entry.id   AF-A0A2S9BNA0-F1
#
_cell.length_a   1.000
_cell.length_b   1.000
_cell.length_c   1.000
_cell.angle_alpha   90.00
_cell.angle_beta   90.00
_cell.angle_gamma   90.00
#
_symmetry.space_group_name_H-M   'P 1'
#
loop_
_entity.id
_entity.type
_entity.pdbx_description
1 polymer ?
#
loop_
_entity_poly.entity_id
_entity_poly.type
_entity_poly.pdbx_seq_one_letter_code
_entity_poly.pdbx_strand_id
1 'polypeptide(L)'
;MEETRTGWKPNPVFSSMPHSMGRGSREDIVWEALERVNGKPTPTMGAMQAAMGNESQIRIVQDTIRAYLDAHGLRDLAELGARAGGAA
;
A
#
# COMPACT_ATOMS: atom_id res chain seq x y z
N MET A 1 23.35 -6.57 -23.93
CA MET A 1 22.02 -6.80 -24.52
C MET A 1 21.08 -5.82 -23.88
N GLU A 2 20.68 -4.83 -24.66
CA GLU A 2 19.85 -3.70 -24.23
C GLU A 2 18.40 -4.15 -24.34
N GLU A 3 17.78 -4.50 -23.22
CA GLU A 3 16.39 -4.96 -23.19
C GLU A 3 15.48 -3.75 -22.92
N THR A 4 15.07 -3.11 -24.02
CA THR A 4 14.08 -2.03 -24.05
C THR A 4 12.74 -2.54 -23.52
N ARG A 5 12.45 -2.31 -22.24
CA ARG A 5 11.10 -2.47 -21.67
C ARG A 5 10.21 -1.29 -22.09
N THR A 6 9.95 -1.20 -23.39
CA THR A 6 8.92 -0.31 -23.95
C THR A 6 7.55 -0.87 -23.60
N GLY A 7 6.83 -0.20 -22.68
CA GLY A 7 5.40 -0.45 -22.50
C GLY A 7 4.84 -0.43 -21.08
N TRP A 8 5.59 0.00 -20.06
CA TRP A 8 4.97 0.20 -18.75
C TRP A 8 4.10 1.46 -18.75
N LYS A 9 2.81 1.27 -19.04
CA LYS A 9 1.77 2.23 -18.70
C LYS A 9 1.34 1.96 -17.26
N PRO A 10 1.25 2.96 -16.37
CA PRO A 10 0.48 2.81 -15.14
C PRO A 10 -0.98 2.65 -15.55
N ASN A 11 -1.40 1.41 -15.74
CA ASN A 11 -2.80 1.06 -15.86
C ASN A 11 -3.41 1.32 -14.45
N PRO A 12 -4.63 1.89 -14.31
CA PRO A 12 -5.24 2.20 -13.01
C PRO A 12 -5.72 0.94 -12.28
N VAL A 13 -4.95 -0.17 -12.37
CA VAL A 13 -5.27 -1.53 -11.93
C VAL A 13 -5.42 -1.68 -10.42
N PHE A 14 -5.17 -0.61 -9.65
CA PHE A 14 -5.59 -0.57 -8.25
C PHE A 14 -7.12 -0.61 -8.09
N SER A 15 -7.90 -0.48 -9.17
CA SER A 15 -9.38 -0.44 -9.14
C SER A 15 -10.10 -1.72 -9.58
N SER A 16 -9.44 -2.84 -9.92
CA SER A 16 -10.16 -3.98 -10.52
C SER A 16 -9.68 -5.40 -10.22
N MET A 17 -8.93 -5.63 -9.14
CA MET A 17 -8.70 -7.00 -8.67
C MET A 17 -9.82 -7.41 -7.69
N PRO A 18 -10.63 -8.45 -8.01
CA PRO A 18 -11.64 -8.93 -7.07
C PRO A 18 -10.92 -9.39 -5.80
N HIS A 19 -11.34 -8.87 -4.64
CA HIS A 19 -10.84 -9.30 -3.33
C HIS A 19 -10.80 -10.83 -3.31
N SER A 20 -9.60 -11.39 -3.34
CA SER A 20 -9.43 -12.82 -3.15
C SER A 20 -9.91 -13.09 -1.72
N MET A 21 -11.10 -13.66 -1.64
CA MET A 21 -11.97 -13.70 -0.46
C MET A 21 -11.30 -14.54 0.65
N GLY A 22 -10.46 -13.91 1.46
CA GLY A 22 -9.83 -14.52 2.62
C GLY A 22 -9.25 -13.46 3.52
N ARG A 23 -9.93 -13.18 4.65
CA ARG A 23 -9.42 -12.22 5.66
C ARG A 23 -7.98 -12.57 6.02
N GLY A 24 -7.03 -11.71 5.68
CA GLY A 24 -5.61 -11.92 5.97
C GLY A 24 -4.77 -12.38 4.79
N SER A 25 -5.24 -12.18 3.57
CA SER A 25 -4.37 -12.26 2.40
C SER A 25 -3.26 -11.18 2.50
N ARG A 26 -2.12 -11.42 1.86
CA ARG A 26 -1.03 -10.41 1.80
C ARG A 26 -1.50 -9.11 1.14
N GLU A 27 -2.44 -9.21 0.21
CA GLU A 27 -3.04 -8.07 -0.48
C GLU A 27 -3.89 -7.23 0.48
N ASP A 28 -4.71 -7.86 1.33
CA ASP A 28 -5.50 -7.16 2.34
C ASP A 28 -4.61 -6.38 3.32
N ILE A 29 -3.49 -6.97 3.72
CA ILE A 29 -2.53 -6.34 4.62
C ILE A 29 -1.93 -5.09 4.00
N VAL A 30 -1.51 -5.17 2.73
CA VAL A 30 -0.95 -4.04 2.00
C VAL A 30 -2.00 -2.95 1.81
N TRP A 31 -3.23 -3.33 1.45
CA TRP A 31 -4.33 -2.38 1.28
C TRP A 31 -4.67 -1.64 2.57
N GLU A 32 -4.86 -2.38 3.65
CA GLU A 32 -5.16 -1.80 4.96
C GLU A 32 -4.03 -0.87 5.41
N ALA A 33 -2.77 -1.22 5.15
CA ALA A 33 -1.62 -0.36 5.45
C ALA A 33 -1.63 0.93 4.61
N LEU A 34 -1.91 0.86 3.31
CA LEU A 34 -2.04 2.03 2.44
C LEU A 34 -3.16 2.97 2.90
N GLU A 35 -4.33 2.43 3.26
CA GLU A 35 -5.44 3.22 3.78
C GLU A 35 -5.07 3.92 5.10
N ARG A 36 -4.33 3.25 5.99
CA ARG A 36 -3.85 3.86 7.25
C ARG A 36 -2.80 4.95 7.03
N VAL A 37 -1.92 4.79 6.05
CA VAL A 37 -1.01 5.88 5.64
C VAL A 37 -1.82 7.08 5.12
N ASN A 38 -2.94 6.83 4.44
CA ASN A 38 -3.87 7.86 3.98
C ASN A 38 -4.82 8.42 5.08
N GLY A 39 -4.62 8.03 6.35
CA GLY A 39 -5.36 8.57 7.48
C GLY A 39 -6.56 7.75 7.96
N LYS A 40 -6.76 6.52 7.47
CA LYS A 40 -7.75 5.60 8.05
C LYS A 40 -7.44 5.38 9.54
N PRO A 41 -8.43 5.54 10.44
CA PRO A 41 -8.20 5.37 11.88
C PRO A 41 -7.82 3.94 12.22
N THR A 42 -6.98 3.78 13.23
CA THR A 42 -6.61 2.47 13.77
C THR A 42 -7.84 1.71 14.30
N PRO A 43 -7.88 0.38 14.14
CA PRO A 43 -9.00 -0.43 14.60
C PRO A 43 -9.12 -0.38 16.13
N THR A 44 -10.33 -0.62 16.62
CA THR A 44 -10.61 -0.71 18.06
C THR A 44 -9.85 -1.86 18.70
N MET A 45 -9.57 -1.78 20.00
CA MET A 45 -8.77 -2.77 20.72
C MET A 45 -9.33 -4.20 20.60
N GLY A 46 -10.66 -4.36 20.59
CA GLY A 46 -11.30 -5.67 20.38
C GLY A 46 -11.12 -6.23 18.97
N ALA A 47 -11.21 -5.37 17.94
CA ALA A 47 -10.93 -5.77 16.56
C ALA A 47 -9.45 -6.11 16.35
N MET A 48 -8.56 -5.41 17.07
CA MET A 48 -7.13 -5.66 17.06
C MET A 48 -6.78 -7.00 17.70
N GLN A 49 -7.39 -7.34 18.84
CA GLN A 49 -7.21 -8.62 19.52
C GLN A 49 -7.68 -9.81 18.67
N ALA A 50 -8.80 -9.65 17.97
CA ALA A 50 -9.33 -10.68 17.06
C ALA A 50 -8.45 -10.92 15.82
N ALA A 51 -7.54 -9.99 15.50
CA ALA A 51 -6.72 -10.02 14.29
C ALA A 51 -5.22 -9.80 14.56
N MET A 52 -4.71 -10.08 15.76
CA MET A 52 -3.34 -9.71 16.20
C MET A 52 -2.24 -10.10 15.20
N GLY A 53 -2.33 -11.29 14.59
CA GLY A 53 -1.38 -11.74 13.58
C GLY A 53 -1.35 -10.81 12.36
N ASN A 54 -2.50 -10.47 11.81
CA ASN A 54 -2.61 -9.58 10.66
C ASN A 54 -2.27 -8.14 11.03
N GLU A 55 -2.70 -7.68 12.21
CA GLU A 55 -2.40 -6.32 12.69
C GLU A 55 -0.90 -6.06 12.77
N SER A 56 -0.12 -7.03 13.25
CA SER A 56 1.34 -6.87 13.31
C SER A 56 1.96 -6.69 11.91
N GLN A 57 1.45 -7.43 10.92
CA GLN A 57 1.90 -7.34 9.53
C GLN A 57 1.49 -6.00 8.90
N ILE A 58 0.26 -5.54 9.15
CA ILE A 58 -0.25 -4.24 8.68
C ILE A 58 0.64 -3.11 9.20
N ARG A 59 1.05 -3.14 10.47
CA ARG A 59 1.93 -2.11 11.05
C ARG A 59 3.32 -2.13 10.42
N ILE A 60 3.92 -3.31 10.25
CA ILE A 60 5.23 -3.44 9.59
C ILE A 60 5.18 -2.86 8.16
N VAL A 61 4.12 -3.17 7.40
CA VAL A 61 3.95 -2.64 6.05
C VAL A 61 3.72 -1.13 6.06
N GLN A 62 2.88 -0.63 6.98
CA GLN A 62 2.66 0.80 7.17
C GLN A 62 3.96 1.57 7.46
N ASP A 63 4.78 1.05 8.37
CA ASP A 63 6.07 1.64 8.72
C ASP A 63 7.05 1.60 7.55
N THR A 64 7.06 0.51 6.78
CA THR A 64 7.89 0.37 5.57
C THR A 64 7.49 1.41 4.51
N ILE A 65 6.18 1.62 4.29
CA ILE A 65 5.68 2.62 3.35
C ILE A 65 6.09 4.03 3.82
N ARG A 66 5.94 4.35 5.10
CA ARG A 66 6.36 5.64 5.65
C ARG A 66 7.86 5.87 5.50
N ALA A 67 8.68 4.88 5.86
CA ALA A 67 10.12 4.96 5.68
C ALA A 67 10.52 5.18 4.21
N TYR A 68 9.81 4.57 3.26
CA TYR A 68 10.00 4.82 1.84
C TYR A 68 9.64 6.26 1.47
N LEU A 69 8.49 6.77 1.89
CA LEU A 69 8.09 8.15 1.62
C LEU A 69 9.12 9.14 2.18
N ASP A 70 9.54 8.95 3.44
CA ASP A 70 10.54 9.78 4.11
C ASP A 70 11.88 9.76 3.37
N ALA A 71 12.38 8.57 2.99
CA ALA A 71 13.63 8.41 2.26
C ALA A 71 13.63 9.09 0.89
N HIS A 72 12.45 9.21 0.27
CA HIS A 72 12.27 9.85 -1.03
C HIS A 72 11.81 11.32 -0.95
N GLY A 73 11.70 11.88 0.26
CA GLY A 73 11.25 13.25 0.51
C GLY A 73 9.80 13.50 0.11
N LEU A 74 8.96 12.46 0.18
CA LEU A 74 7.54 12.49 -0.18
C LEU A 74 6.70 12.66 1.08
N ARG A 75 5.72 13.57 1.04
CA ARG A 75 4.82 13.84 2.17
C ARG A 75 3.73 12.79 2.30
N ASP A 76 3.26 12.27 1.17
CA ASP A 76 2.13 11.34 1.13
C ASP A 76 2.14 10.46 -0.13
N LEU A 77 1.18 9.53 -0.18
CA LEU A 77 0.98 8.64 -1.32
C LEU A 77 0.49 9.37 -2.58
N ALA A 78 -0.11 10.56 -2.45
CA ALA A 78 -0.55 11.35 -3.60
C ALA A 78 0.66 11.96 -4.33
N GLU A 79 1.66 12.46 -3.61
CA GLU A 79 2.93 12.90 -4.19
C GLU A 79 3.69 11.74 -4.86
N LEU A 80 3.68 10.56 -4.24
CA LEU A 80 4.21 9.36 -4.86
C LEU A 80 3.49 9.05 -6.19
N GLY A 81 2.15 9.10 -6.19
CA GLY A 81 1.33 8.90 -7.38
C GLY A 81 1.59 9.94 -8.47
N ALA A 82 1.72 11.21 -8.11
CA ALA A 82 2.05 12.29 -9.03
C ALA A 82 3.44 12.10 -9.66
N ARG A 83 4.43 11.66 -8.87
CA ARG A 83 5.80 11.39 -9.34
C ARG A 83 5.87 10.15 -10.24
N ALA A 84 5.07 9.13 -9.95
CA ALA A 84 4.93 7.95 -10.79
C ALA A 84 4.18 8.25 -12.10
N GLY A 85 3.20 9.17 -12.06
CA GLY A 85 2.42 9.61 -13.21
C GLY A 85 3.14 10.61 -14.12
N GLY A 86 4.14 11.33 -13.61
CA GLY A 86 4.98 12.26 -14.37
C GLY A 86 6.11 11.62 -15.18
N ALA A 87 6.26 10.30 -15.10
CA ALA A 87 7.22 9.52 -15.89
C ALA A 87 6.63 8.98 -17.22
N ALA A 88 5.54 9.61 -17.71
CA ALA A 88 4.86 9.25 -18.96
C ALA A 88 5.20 10.21 -20.10
#